data_AF-A0A3D0PT68-F1
#
_entry.id   AF-A0A3D0PT68-F1
#
_cell.length_a   1.000
_cell.length_b   1.000
_cell.length_c   1.000
_cell.angle_alpha   90.00
_cell.angle_beta   90.00
_cell.angle_gamma   90.00
#
_symmetry.space_group_name_H-M   'P 1'
#
loop_
_entity.id
_entity.type
_entity.pdbx_description
1 polymer ?
#
loop_
_entity_poly.entity_id
_entity_poly.type
_entity_poly.pdbx_seq_one_letter_code
_entity_poly.pdbx_strand_id
1 'polypeptide(L)' 'FIIPTYEIGNVQVIKELILNSFGIGFIPEFTVKKELEQKSILPISNPYLPISIWQQLICHKGKALTPAMNALINFIDI' A
#
# COMPACT_ATOMS: atom_id res chain seq x y z
N PHE A 1 18.38 0.20 14.95
CA PHE A 1 17.59 1.23 14.26
C PHE A 1 17.95 1.20 12.78
N ILE A 2 16.95 1.12 11.90
CA ILE A 2 17.15 1.27 10.44
C ILE A 2 16.97 2.76 10.14
N ILE A 3 17.95 3.39 9.49
CA ILE A 3 17.88 4.80 9.08
C ILE A 3 17.63 4.81 7.58
N PRO A 4 16.51 5.38 7.10
CA PRO A 4 16.23 5.43 5.67
C PRO A 4 17.21 6.38 4.96
N THR A 5 17.74 5.95 3.81
CA THR A 5 18.50 6.85 2.91
C THR A 5 17.56 7.83 2.18
N TYR A 6 16.35 7.37 1.84
CA TYR A 6 15.31 8.15 1.18
C TYR A 6 14.00 8.05 1.98
N GLU A 7 13.38 9.21 2.25
CA GLU A 7 12.05 9.30 2.82
C GLU A 7 11.12 9.97 1.79
N ILE A 8 10.23 9.17 1.19
CA ILE A 8 9.42 9.57 0.04
C ILE A 8 7.95 9.21 0.34
N GLY A 9 7.04 10.17 0.17
CA GLY A 9 5.59 9.96 0.40
C GLY A 9 4.84 9.36 -0.79
N ASN A 10 5.48 9.22 -1.96
CA ASN A 10 4.87 8.71 -3.18
C ASN A 10 5.30 7.26 -3.46
N VAL A 11 4.34 6.34 -3.38
CA VAL A 11 4.55 4.91 -3.60
C VAL A 11 5.07 4.59 -5.01
N GLN A 12 4.63 5.30 -6.04
CA GLN A 12 5.06 5.05 -7.42
C GLN A 12 6.55 5.36 -7.59
N VAL A 13 7.03 6.44 -6.98
CA VAL A 13 8.46 6.81 -7.01
C VAL A 13 9.29 5.76 -6.29
N ILE A 14 8.84 5.29 -5.11
CA ILE A 14 9.56 4.23 -4.38
C ILE A 14 9.61 2.94 -5.23
N LYS A 15 8.49 2.55 -5.85
CA LYS A 15 8.43 1.39 -6.73
C LYS A 15 9.42 1.49 -7.88
N GLU A 16 9.49 2.64 -8.56
CA GLU A 16 10.44 2.87 -9.65
C GLU A 16 11.90 2.75 -9.18
N LEU A 17 12.23 3.26 -7.99
CA LEU A 17 13.58 3.10 -7.42
C LEU A 17 13.93 1.63 -7.16
N ILE A 18 12.99 0.85 -6.62
CA ILE A 18 13.19 -0.61 -6.41
C ILE A 18 13.43 -1.30 -7.75
N LEU A 19 12.57 -1.05 -8.75
CA LEU A 19 12.64 -1.71 -10.05
C LEU A 19 13.88 -1.33 -10.86
N ASN A 20 14.44 -0.14 -10.62
CA ASN A 20 15.71 0.29 -11.21
C ASN A 20 16.93 -0.04 -10.33
N SER A 21 16.80 -0.93 -9.34
CA SER A 21 17.90 -1.43 -8.50
C SER A 21 18.61 -0.35 -7.67
N PHE A 22 17.92 0.73 -7.28
CA PHE A 22 18.46 1.77 -6.40
C PHE A 22 18.43 1.38 -4.90
N GLY A 23 17.90 0.21 -4.56
CA GLY A 23 17.91 -0.32 -3.20
C GLY A 23 16.69 -1.19 -2.88
N ILE A 24 16.44 -1.36 -1.58
CA ILE A 24 15.23 -2.00 -1.05
C ILE A 24 14.24 -0.92 -0.62
N GLY A 25 12.94 -1.19 -0.77
CA GLY A 25 11.89 -0.26 -0.38
C GLY A 25 10.86 -0.89 0.55
N PHE A 26 10.20 -0.03 1.32
CA PHE A 26 9.13 -0.42 2.22
C PHE A 26 7.81 0.15 1.71
N ILE A 27 7.02 -0.69 1.03
CA ILE A 27 5.77 -0.31 0.35
C ILE A 27 4.71 -1.40 0.52
N PRO A 28 3.41 -1.07 0.39
CA PRO A 28 2.35 -2.08 0.45
C PRO A 28 2.47 -3.10 -0.68
N GLU A 29 2.33 -4.39 -0.34
CA GLU A 29 2.50 -5.51 -1.28
C GLU A 29 1.65 -5.39 -2.54
N PHE A 30 0.39 -4.96 -2.39
CA PHE A 30 -0.55 -4.85 -3.52
C PHE A 30 -0.08 -3.88 -4.63
N THR A 31 0.84 -2.97 -4.31
CA THR A 31 1.37 -1.98 -5.25
C THR A 31 2.39 -2.59 -6.23
N VAL A 32 2.95 -3.75 -5.88
CA VAL A 32 3.96 -4.49 -6.65
C VAL A 32 3.55 -5.93 -6.95
N LYS A 33 2.26 -6.24 -6.83
CA LYS A 33 1.72 -7.60 -7.03
C LYS A 33 2.17 -8.21 -8.37
N LYS A 34 2.09 -7.43 -9.45
CA LYS A 34 2.52 -7.87 -10.79
C LYS A 34 4.00 -8.25 -10.81
N GLU A 35 4.86 -7.42 -10.23
CA GLU A 35 6.31 -7.62 -10.22
C GLU A 35 6.73 -8.80 -9.33
N LEU A 36 5.98 -9.05 -8.25
CA LEU A 36 6.12 -10.26 -7.43
C LEU A 36 5.71 -11.52 -8.20
N GLU A 37 4.55 -11.50 -8.88
CA GLU A 37 4.08 -12.61 -9.73
C GLU A 37 5.06 -12.94 -10.86
N GLN A 38 5.65 -11.89 -11.46
CA GLN A 38 6.66 -12.01 -12.51
C GLN A 38 8.06 -12.35 -11.99
N LYS A 39 8.25 -12.37 -10.66
CA LYS A 39 9.55 -12.57 -9.99
C LYS A 39 10.63 -11.57 -10.40
N SER A 40 10.24 -10.36 -10.83
CA SER A 40 11.19 -9.29 -11.13
C SER A 40 11.71 -8.62 -9.85
N ILE A 41 11.00 -8.79 -8.73
CA ILE A 41 11.44 -8.44 -7.38
C ILE A 41 11.08 -9.58 -6.41
N LEU A 42 11.66 -9.55 -5.21
CA LEU A 42 11.37 -10.52 -4.15
C LEU A 42 10.98 -9.79 -2.86
N PRO A 43 10.02 -10.32 -2.09
CA PRO A 43 9.68 -9.77 -0.78
C PRO A 43 10.78 -10.13 0.24
N ILE A 44 11.00 -9.25 1.21
CA ILE A 44 11.86 -9.52 2.36
C ILE A 44 10.96 -9.87 3.55
N SER A 45 10.88 -11.16 3.89
CA SER A 45 10.11 -11.63 5.05
C SER A 45 10.93 -11.50 6.33
N ASN A 46 10.41 -10.77 7.32
CA ASN A 46 11.01 -10.69 8.66
C ASN A 46 9.96 -11.04 9.73
N PRO A 47 10.07 -12.21 10.40
CA PRO A 47 9.09 -12.62 11.41
C PRO A 47 9.07 -11.72 12.65
N TYR A 48 10.14 -10.94 12.88
CA TYR A 48 10.24 -10.01 14.01
C TYR A 48 9.71 -8.61 13.70
N LEU A 49 9.16 -8.40 12.50
CA LEU A 49 8.57 -7.12 12.10
C LEU A 49 7.16 -7.37 11.52
N PRO A 50 6.16 -7.67 12.37
CA PRO A 50 4.78 -7.76 11.93
C PRO A 50 4.27 -6.35 11.57
N ILE A 51 3.79 -6.19 10.34
CA ILE A 51 3.29 -4.92 9.82
C ILE A 51 1.83 -5.13 9.41
N SER A 52 0.93 -4.39 10.06
CA SER A 52 -0.49 -4.39 9.73
C SER A 52 -0.89 -3.02 9.20
N ILE A 53 -1.46 -2.99 7.99
CA ILE A 53 -2.00 -1.79 7.37
C ILE A 53 -3.52 -1.91 7.35
N TRP A 54 -4.21 -0.90 7.86
CA TRP A 54 -5.68 -0.87 7.91
C TRP A 54 -6.24 -0.18 6.68
N GLN A 55 -7.20 -0.82 6.02
CA GLN A 55 -8.03 -0.17 5.02
C GLN A 55 -9.23 0.46 5.74
N GLN A 56 -9.52 1.73 5.42
CA GLN A 56 -10.57 2.48 6.11
C GLN A 56 -11.47 3.17 5.09
N LEU A 57 -12.77 3.05 5.32
CA LEU A 57 -13.79 3.84 4.64
C LEU A 57 -14.15 5.03 5.54
N ILE A 58 -13.89 6.25 5.06
CA ILE A 58 -14.09 7.47 5.85
C ILE A 58 -15.18 8.33 5.21
N CYS A 59 -16.20 8.67 5.99
CA CYS A 59 -17.30 9.56 5.58
C CYS A 59 -17.36 10.79 6.50
N HIS A 60 -17.63 11.96 5.94
CA HIS A 60 -17.79 13.18 6.74
C HIS A 60 -19.07 13.10 7.58
N LYS A 61 -18.94 13.24 8.92
CA LYS A 61 -20.05 13.11 9.88
C LYS A 61 -21.26 14.00 9.56
N GLY A 62 -21.02 15.21 9.05
CA GLY A 62 -22.08 16.17 8.71
C GLY A 62 -22.68 16.00 7.32
N LYS A 63 -22.20 15.04 6.52
CA LYS A 63 -22.72 14.79 5.16
C LYS A 63 -23.69 13.60 5.22
N ALA A 64 -24.92 13.81 4.79
CA ALA A 64 -25.89 12.72 4.66
C ALA A 64 -25.38 11.68 3.65
N LEU A 65 -25.47 10.39 4.02
CA LEU A 65 -25.16 9.29 3.11
C LEU A 65 -26.21 9.25 2.00
N THR A 66 -25.79 9.49 0.77
CA THR A 66 -26.68 9.40 -0.39
C THR A 66 -26.95 7.93 -0.74
N PRO A 67 -28.02 7.61 -1.49
CA PRO A 67 -28.25 6.26 -1.99
C PRO A 67 -27.06 5.70 -2.78
N ALA A 68 -26.38 6.53 -3.58
CA ALA A 68 -25.18 6.14 -4.31
C ALA A 68 -24.00 5.82 -3.37
N MET A 69 -23.82 6.60 -2.29
CA MET A 69 -22.81 6.29 -1.27
C MET A 69 -23.13 4.97 -0.57
N ASN A 70 -24.38 4.74 -0.15
CA ASN A 70 -24.76 3.47 0.47
C ASN A 70 -24.57 2.27 -0.48
N ALA A 71 -24.93 2.42 -1.75
CA ALA A 71 -24.69 1.39 -2.75
C ALA A 71 -23.18 1.08 -2.90
N LEU A 72 -22.33 2.11 -2.89
CA LEU A 72 -20.87 1.94 -2.93
C LEU A 72 -20.35 1.24 -1.67
N ILE A 73 -20.83 1.62 -0.48
CA ILE A 73 -20.42 1.01 0.79
C ILE A 73 -20.75 -0.49 0.77
N ASN A 74 -21.98 -0.85 0.41
CA ASN A 74 -22.41 -2.25 0.29
C ASN A 74 -21.65 -3.01 -0.82
N PHE A 75 -21.22 -2.31 -1.87
CA PHE A 75 -20.42 -2.92 -2.93
C PHE A 75 -19.00 -3.22 -2.48
N ILE A 76 -18.42 -2.35 -1.64
CA ILE A 76 -17.04 -2.45 -1.18
C ILE A 76 -16.87 -3.56 -0.14
N ASP A 77 -17.93 -3.98 0.56
CA ASP A 77 -17.98 -5.03 1.61
C ASP A 77 -16.61 -5.68 1.88
N ILE A 78 -15.87 -5.06 2.80
CA ILE A 78 -14.59 -5.52 3.37
C ILE A 78 -14.88 -6.56 4.45
#